data_AF-A0A6A6THL0-F1
#
_entry.id   AF-A0A6A6THL0-F1
#
_cell.length_a   1.000
_cell.length_b   1.000
_cell.length_c   1.000
_cell.angle_alpha   90.00
_cell.angle_beta   90.00
_cell.angle_gamma   90.00
#
_symmetry.space_group_name_H-M   'P 1'
#
loop_
_entity.id
_entity.type
_entity.pdbx_description
1 polymer ?
#
loop_
_entity_poly.entity_id
_entity_poly.type
_entity_poly.pdbx_seq_one_letter_code
_entity_poly.pdbx_strand_id
1 'polypeptide(L)'
;MGMTPTPIRIRGKRRNHILVKETIAKISAPPPKRTKTSHINPRKEAIMTATPTLQGLPQELLEIIFLHSMNISLPRSSPDLGAKLSSPAMCTTMCMRAFFSTVDHKAPIRNRKITSDPTIQSQILTSRFFTYAFFLTYVQRAHAALIKQRGKPWKETSVSVPGPEAFTGLWPFKFTKVKYLSFATDFRIPEKLLHGPFTPDKSSLLYVLVALSGTLDWEGSLAGEIAKEGLNDAIRERDERAVASLSTLLGIARAVTTEHLRFAVVEGGCEANVTRHLLFNAQILYGGSPTETLDLHDPVLWRWADERQREDDERGTSLKMMLRKASKFDMEFYEDGETDWKSIVPFPYSGEKFDARTGFDRIVRELLTRLYRNHGRKITRTRPDLG
;
A
#
# COMPACT_ATOMS: atom_id res chain seq x y z
N MET A 1 32.47 39.95 -16.85
CA MET A 1 31.01 40.19 -16.91
C MET A 1 30.42 39.75 -15.58
N GLY A 2 30.18 40.70 -14.68
CA GLY A 2 29.65 40.44 -13.33
C GLY A 2 28.13 40.41 -13.35
N MET A 3 27.54 39.30 -12.90
CA MET A 3 26.12 39.23 -12.58
C MET A 3 25.93 39.48 -11.09
N THR A 4 25.29 40.59 -10.77
CA THR A 4 24.79 40.94 -9.43
C THR A 4 23.54 40.11 -9.10
N PRO A 5 23.46 39.47 -7.91
CA PRO A 5 22.22 38.86 -7.45
C PRO A 5 21.26 39.91 -6.86
N THR A 6 19.97 39.78 -7.17
CA THR A 6 18.87 40.64 -6.70
C THR A 6 18.61 40.42 -5.19
N PRO A 7 18.37 41.49 -4.40
CA PRO A 7 18.16 41.36 -2.96
C PRO A 7 16.75 40.87 -2.61
N ILE A 8 16.70 39.82 -1.79
CA ILE A 8 15.49 39.25 -1.18
C ILE A 8 15.16 40.05 0.09
N ARG A 9 13.97 40.69 0.15
CA ARG A 9 13.47 41.37 1.35
C ARG A 9 12.78 40.39 2.30
N ILE A 10 13.47 40.00 3.37
CA ILE A 10 12.90 39.21 4.48
C ILE A 10 12.15 40.15 5.42
N ARG A 11 10.84 39.90 5.59
CA ARG A 11 9.93 40.66 6.47
C ARG A 11 10.09 40.21 7.92
N GLY A 12 10.79 40.99 8.73
CA GLY A 12 10.99 40.74 10.16
C GLY A 12 9.73 40.93 11.00
N LYS A 13 9.45 39.94 11.86
CA LYS A 13 8.47 39.96 12.97
C LYS A 13 8.93 40.97 14.04
N ARG A 14 8.15 42.04 14.29
CA ARG A 14 8.32 42.91 15.46
C ARG A 14 7.69 42.25 16.69
N ARG A 15 8.50 41.95 17.71
CA ARG A 15 8.08 41.66 19.08
C ARG A 15 7.98 42.98 19.86
N ASN A 16 6.85 43.19 20.53
CA ASN A 16 6.62 44.29 21.46
C ASN A 16 7.28 43.96 22.81
N HIS A 17 8.22 44.79 23.25
CA HIS A 17 8.66 44.82 24.65
C HIS A 17 8.05 46.05 25.33
N ILE A 18 7.24 45.76 26.34
CA ILE A 18 6.69 46.69 27.32
C ILE A 18 7.85 47.17 28.19
N LEU A 19 8.06 48.48 28.25
CA LEU A 19 9.04 49.12 29.13
C LEU A 19 8.28 49.76 30.30
N VAL A 20 8.43 49.16 31.48
CA VAL A 20 8.09 49.76 32.78
C VAL A 20 9.21 50.74 33.14
N LYS A 21 8.86 52.00 33.42
CA LYS A 21 9.71 52.90 34.21
C LYS A 21 8.86 53.67 35.19
N GLU A 22 9.15 53.43 36.46
CA GLU A 22 8.68 54.14 37.63
C GLU A 22 9.40 55.49 37.80
N THR A 23 8.56 56.49 38.09
CA THR A 23 8.67 57.58 39.09
C THR A 23 9.99 58.35 39.28
N ILE A 24 9.91 59.68 39.13
CA ILE A 24 10.27 60.69 40.16
C ILE A 24 9.59 62.05 39.83
N ALA A 25 8.72 62.44 40.76
CA ALA A 25 8.37 63.76 41.31
C ALA A 25 8.46 65.10 40.53
N LYS A 26 7.36 65.87 40.71
CA LYS A 26 7.22 67.30 41.10
C LYS A 26 6.78 68.37 40.06
N ILE A 27 5.59 68.90 40.37
CA ILE A 27 5.14 70.32 40.39
C ILE A 27 4.38 70.90 39.18
N SER A 28 3.17 71.38 39.52
CA SER A 28 2.38 72.51 38.99
C SER A 28 1.10 72.18 38.21
N ALA A 29 0.06 72.93 38.59
CA ALA A 29 -1.34 72.85 38.20
C ALA A 29 -1.64 73.72 36.93
N PRO A 30 -2.90 73.78 36.42
CA PRO A 30 -3.26 73.75 35.00
C PRO A 30 -3.43 75.15 34.37
N PRO A 31 -3.79 75.30 33.06
CA PRO A 31 -5.21 75.53 32.71
C PRO A 31 -5.57 75.08 31.25
N PRO A 32 -6.64 75.54 30.55
CA PRO A 32 -7.80 74.71 30.22
C PRO A 32 -8.13 74.56 28.71
N LYS A 33 -9.02 73.61 28.43
CA LYS A 33 -10.03 73.53 27.36
C LYS A 33 -9.72 74.21 26.01
N ARG A 34 -9.62 73.39 24.95
CA ARG A 34 -10.21 73.73 23.65
C ARG A 34 -10.86 72.51 23.01
N THR A 35 -12.18 72.53 23.06
CA THR A 35 -13.11 71.75 22.26
C THR A 35 -12.83 71.96 20.78
N LYS A 36 -12.58 70.87 20.04
CA LYS A 36 -12.81 70.79 18.60
C LYS A 36 -13.62 69.54 18.30
N THR A 37 -14.88 69.79 18.05
CA THR A 37 -15.85 68.93 17.38
C THR A 37 -15.28 68.47 16.03
N SER A 38 -14.93 67.18 15.94
CA SER A 38 -14.74 66.51 14.65
C SER A 38 -15.97 65.64 14.39
N HIS A 39 -16.71 66.01 13.35
CA HIS A 39 -17.85 65.27 12.80
C HIS A 39 -17.51 63.78 12.64
N ILE A 40 -18.16 62.95 13.45
CA ILE A 40 -18.22 61.51 13.25
C ILE A 40 -19.21 61.29 12.12
N ASN A 41 -18.70 61.12 10.90
CA ASN A 41 -19.48 60.51 9.84
C ASN A 41 -19.71 59.05 10.23
N PRO A 42 -20.97 58.57 10.38
CA PRO A 42 -21.20 57.17 10.61
C PRO A 42 -20.77 56.44 9.33
N ARG A 43 -19.63 55.75 9.39
CA ARG A 43 -19.32 54.70 8.43
C ARG A 43 -20.48 53.72 8.54
N LYS A 44 -21.32 53.67 7.49
CA LYS A 44 -22.21 52.54 7.26
C LYS A 44 -21.33 51.31 7.24
N GLU A 45 -21.30 50.58 8.36
CA GLU A 45 -20.80 49.22 8.39
C GLU A 45 -21.64 48.45 7.38
N ALA A 46 -21.05 48.18 6.22
CA ALA A 46 -21.62 47.22 5.30
C ALA A 46 -21.71 45.92 6.11
N ILE A 47 -22.94 45.53 6.48
CA ILE A 47 -23.25 44.20 6.97
C ILE A 47 -22.86 43.28 5.83
N MET A 48 -21.60 42.82 5.85
CA MET A 48 -21.16 41.73 5.01
C MET A 48 -22.00 40.56 5.48
N THR A 49 -23.07 40.25 4.74
CA THR A 49 -23.81 39.01 4.87
C THR A 49 -22.77 37.90 4.77
N ALA A 50 -22.42 37.31 5.92
CA ALA A 50 -21.44 36.25 6.00
C ALA A 50 -21.92 35.12 5.08
N THR A 51 -21.24 34.95 3.94
CA THR A 51 -21.50 33.82 3.06
C THR A 51 -21.24 32.56 3.90
N PRO A 52 -22.21 31.64 4.04
CA PRO A 52 -22.03 30.44 4.84
C PRO A 52 -20.83 29.68 4.29
N THR A 53 -19.80 29.53 5.12
CA THR A 53 -18.62 28.77 4.75
C THR A 53 -18.93 27.28 4.90
N LEU A 54 -18.29 26.44 4.10
CA LEU A 54 -18.47 24.99 4.19
C LEU A 54 -18.20 24.47 5.61
N GLN A 55 -17.22 25.06 6.31
CA GLN A 55 -16.88 24.72 7.71
C GLN A 55 -17.99 25.01 8.73
N GLY A 56 -18.86 25.99 8.43
CA GLY A 56 -19.98 26.40 9.27
C GLY A 56 -21.20 25.50 9.15
N LEU A 57 -21.20 24.53 8.22
CA LEU A 57 -22.29 23.56 8.10
C LEU A 57 -22.32 22.60 9.32
N PRO A 58 -23.52 22.13 9.71
CA PRO A 58 -23.69 20.99 10.59
C PRO A 58 -22.88 19.78 10.11
N GLN A 59 -22.39 18.97 11.05
CA GLN A 59 -21.53 17.82 10.76
C GLN A 59 -22.25 16.82 9.84
N GLU A 60 -23.54 16.61 10.04
CA GLU A 60 -24.36 15.66 9.29
C GLU A 60 -24.42 16.05 7.80
N LEU A 61 -24.53 17.34 7.50
CA LEU A 61 -24.51 17.83 6.12
C LEU A 61 -23.13 17.67 5.49
N LEU A 62 -22.06 17.92 6.26
CA LEU A 62 -20.69 17.70 5.81
C LEU A 62 -20.45 16.21 5.49
N GLU A 63 -20.93 15.30 6.35
CA GLU A 63 -20.82 13.86 6.14
C GLU A 63 -21.59 13.40 4.88
N ILE A 64 -22.80 13.93 4.64
CA ILE A 64 -23.58 13.63 3.43
C ILE A 64 -22.82 14.11 2.18
N ILE A 65 -22.34 15.36 2.17
CA ILE A 65 -21.58 15.93 1.04
C ILE A 65 -20.31 15.12 0.79
N PHE A 66 -19.59 14.77 1.85
CA PHE A 66 -18.35 14.00 1.76
C PHE A 66 -18.60 12.60 1.19
N LEU A 67 -19.57 11.87 1.74
CA LEU A 67 -19.88 10.51 1.28
C LEU A 67 -20.53 10.49 -0.11
N HIS A 68 -21.20 11.56 -0.53
CA HIS A 68 -21.75 11.68 -1.88
C HIS A 68 -20.65 11.98 -2.91
N SER A 69 -19.77 12.93 -2.60
CA SER A 69 -18.66 13.32 -3.49
C SER A 69 -17.52 12.31 -3.52
N MET A 70 -17.36 11.50 -2.46
CA MET A 70 -16.23 10.60 -2.23
C MET A 70 -14.85 11.28 -2.35
N ASN A 71 -14.80 12.61 -2.19
CA ASN A 71 -13.59 13.41 -2.41
C ASN A 71 -12.72 13.43 -1.15
N ILE A 72 -11.66 12.62 -1.14
CA ILE A 72 -10.69 12.49 -0.03
C ILE A 72 -9.94 13.81 0.24
N SER A 73 -9.90 14.73 -0.72
CA SER A 73 -9.29 16.05 -0.54
C SER A 73 -10.09 16.94 0.42
N LEU A 74 -11.39 16.68 0.59
CA LEU A 74 -12.25 17.48 1.45
C LEU A 74 -11.80 17.49 2.93
N PRO A 75 -11.66 16.34 3.63
CA PRO A 75 -11.13 16.32 4.99
C PRO A 75 -9.68 16.82 5.08
N ARG A 76 -8.92 16.78 3.98
CA ARG A 76 -7.52 17.26 3.93
C ARG A 76 -7.40 18.77 3.74
N SER A 77 -8.46 19.43 3.26
CA SER A 77 -8.44 20.86 2.96
C SER A 77 -8.38 21.76 4.20
N SER A 78 -8.78 21.25 5.37
CA SER A 78 -8.79 22.00 6.63
C SER A 78 -8.76 21.05 7.83
N PRO A 79 -7.99 21.36 8.91
CA PRO A 79 -7.99 20.57 10.15
C PRO A 79 -9.38 20.37 10.75
N ASP A 80 -10.21 21.43 10.78
CA ASP A 80 -11.57 21.37 11.32
C ASP A 80 -12.48 20.41 10.54
N LEU A 81 -12.40 20.44 9.20
CA LEU A 81 -13.13 19.50 8.35
C LEU A 81 -12.59 18.08 8.53
N GLY A 82 -11.27 17.92 8.65
CA GLY A 82 -10.64 16.66 8.96
C GLY A 82 -11.15 16.05 10.27
N ALA A 83 -11.24 16.85 11.34
CA ALA A 83 -11.75 16.40 12.63
C ALA A 83 -13.22 15.95 12.56
N LYS A 84 -14.07 16.69 11.84
CA LYS A 84 -15.49 16.36 11.66
C LYS A 84 -15.71 15.12 10.77
N LEU A 85 -14.90 14.93 9.73
CA LEU A 85 -15.13 13.93 8.68
C LEU A 85 -14.28 12.66 8.79
N SER A 86 -13.29 12.61 9.68
CA SER A 86 -12.37 11.46 9.82
C SER A 86 -12.76 10.53 10.97
N SER A 87 -14.03 10.52 11.39
CA SER A 87 -14.49 9.59 12.42
C SER A 87 -14.32 8.13 11.94
N PRO A 88 -14.06 7.16 12.85
CA PRO A 88 -13.91 5.76 12.46
C PRO A 88 -15.12 5.21 11.67
N ALA A 89 -16.33 5.67 12.00
CA ALA A 89 -17.55 5.32 11.30
C ALA A 89 -17.57 5.87 9.86
N MET A 90 -17.10 7.10 9.65
CA MET A 90 -17.00 7.71 8.32
C MET A 90 -15.95 7.01 7.46
N CYS A 91 -14.76 6.77 8.00
CA CYS A 91 -13.71 6.02 7.29
C CYS A 91 -14.19 4.62 6.88
N THR A 92 -14.87 3.90 7.79
CA THR A 92 -15.46 2.59 7.50
C THR A 92 -16.54 2.68 6.43
N THR A 93 -17.43 3.67 6.51
CA THR A 93 -18.51 3.86 5.52
C THR A 93 -17.96 4.21 4.14
N MET A 94 -16.93 5.05 4.09
CA MET A 94 -16.22 5.39 2.87
C MET A 94 -15.60 4.15 2.22
N CYS A 95 -14.88 3.33 3.00
CA CYS A 95 -14.32 2.06 2.52
C CYS A 95 -15.42 1.09 2.04
N MET A 96 -16.53 0.99 2.77
CA MET A 96 -17.68 0.18 2.32
C MET A 96 -18.21 0.65 0.96
N ARG A 97 -18.32 1.97 0.72
CA ARG A 97 -18.79 2.52 -0.56
C ARG A 97 -17.80 2.28 -1.70
N ALA A 98 -16.51 2.52 -1.47
CA ALA A 98 -15.47 2.44 -2.51
C ALA A 98 -15.07 1.01 -2.87
N PHE A 99 -15.27 0.06 -1.96
CA PHE A 99 -14.91 -1.34 -2.16
C PHE A 99 -16.17 -2.20 -2.23
N PHE A 100 -16.81 -2.49 -1.09
CA PHE A 100 -17.88 -3.49 -1.02
C PHE A 100 -19.12 -3.15 -1.88
N SER A 101 -19.60 -1.92 -1.85
CA SER A 101 -20.83 -1.49 -2.54
C SER A 101 -20.68 -1.36 -4.06
N THR A 102 -19.47 -1.56 -4.59
CA THR A 102 -19.20 -1.46 -6.03
C THR A 102 -19.55 -2.72 -6.81
N VAL A 103 -20.01 -3.77 -6.12
CA VAL A 103 -20.42 -5.03 -6.71
C VAL A 103 -21.81 -5.39 -6.21
N ASP A 104 -22.68 -5.83 -7.13
CA ASP A 104 -23.95 -6.43 -6.75
C ASP A 104 -23.73 -7.87 -6.25
N HIS A 105 -23.65 -8.03 -4.94
CA HIS A 105 -23.45 -9.34 -4.31
C HIS A 105 -24.68 -10.25 -4.34
N LYS A 106 -25.86 -9.72 -4.72
CA LYS A 106 -27.09 -10.52 -4.89
C LYS A 106 -27.15 -11.19 -6.25
N ALA A 107 -26.58 -10.57 -7.27
CA ALA A 107 -26.53 -11.14 -8.61
C ALA A 107 -25.62 -12.40 -8.67
N PRO A 108 -25.96 -13.39 -9.50
CA PRO A 108 -25.06 -14.49 -9.83
C PRO A 108 -23.73 -13.96 -10.34
N ILE A 109 -22.62 -14.64 -10.02
CA ILE A 109 -21.24 -14.19 -10.30
C ILE A 109 -21.05 -13.69 -11.74
N ARG A 110 -21.63 -14.39 -12.72
CA ARG A 110 -21.53 -14.06 -14.16
C ARG A 110 -22.19 -12.73 -14.54
N ASN A 111 -23.21 -12.31 -13.80
CA ASN A 111 -24.03 -11.13 -14.11
C ASN A 111 -23.77 -9.98 -13.14
N ARG A 112 -22.73 -10.07 -12.31
CA ARG A 112 -22.42 -9.01 -11.35
C ARG A 112 -21.95 -7.76 -12.08
N LYS A 113 -22.69 -6.67 -11.90
CA LYS A 113 -22.21 -5.34 -12.27
C LYS A 113 -21.10 -4.95 -11.31
N ILE A 114 -19.93 -4.63 -11.86
CA ILE A 114 -18.75 -4.15 -11.14
C ILE A 114 -18.54 -2.69 -11.53
N THR A 115 -18.56 -1.80 -10.54
CA THR A 115 -18.35 -0.34 -10.70
C THR A 115 -17.18 0.15 -9.86
N SER A 116 -16.25 -0.74 -9.51
CA SER A 116 -15.09 -0.42 -8.68
C SER A 116 -14.17 0.58 -9.40
N ASP A 117 -13.71 1.60 -8.69
CA ASP A 117 -12.79 2.62 -9.22
C ASP A 117 -11.40 2.44 -8.60
N PRO A 118 -10.37 2.04 -9.38
CA PRO A 118 -9.03 1.83 -8.85
C PRO A 118 -8.38 3.11 -8.33
N THR A 119 -8.72 4.28 -8.88
CA THR A 119 -8.18 5.57 -8.44
C THR A 119 -8.65 5.91 -7.04
N ILE A 120 -9.97 5.83 -6.80
CA ILE A 120 -10.56 6.09 -5.48
C ILE A 120 -10.04 5.08 -4.46
N GLN A 121 -10.01 3.79 -4.81
CA GLN A 121 -9.48 2.76 -3.91
C GLN A 121 -8.00 3.01 -3.55
N SER A 122 -7.15 3.36 -4.51
CA SER A 122 -5.74 3.67 -4.28
C SER A 122 -5.54 4.88 -3.36
N GLN A 123 -6.36 5.92 -3.53
CA GLN A 123 -6.32 7.10 -2.65
C GLN A 123 -6.75 6.76 -1.21
N ILE A 124 -7.76 5.90 -1.04
CA ILE A 124 -8.17 5.42 0.29
C ILE A 124 -7.05 4.62 0.95
N LEU A 125 -6.42 3.68 0.22
CA LEU A 125 -5.31 2.87 0.75
C LEU A 125 -4.12 3.73 1.19
N THR A 126 -3.87 4.85 0.50
CA THR A 126 -2.83 5.82 0.85
C THR A 126 -3.12 6.59 2.14
N SER A 127 -4.40 6.66 2.54
CA SER A 127 -4.80 7.41 3.72
C SER A 127 -4.19 6.84 5.01
N ARG A 128 -3.83 7.72 5.96
CA ARG A 128 -3.14 7.35 7.21
C ARG A 128 -3.94 6.36 8.06
N PHE A 129 -5.27 6.44 8.05
CA PHE A 129 -6.14 5.56 8.84
C PHE A 129 -6.17 4.12 8.31
N PHE A 130 -5.79 3.89 7.04
CA PHE A 130 -5.85 2.55 6.43
C PHE A 130 -4.64 1.73 6.86
N THR A 131 -4.76 1.08 8.02
CA THR A 131 -3.80 0.14 8.61
C THR A 131 -4.29 -1.30 8.47
N TYR A 132 -3.46 -2.28 8.86
CA TYR A 132 -3.89 -3.68 8.85
C TYR A 132 -5.07 -3.95 9.80
N ALA A 133 -5.02 -3.40 11.03
CA ALA A 133 -6.13 -3.49 11.98
C ALA A 133 -7.43 -2.86 11.42
N PHE A 134 -7.33 -1.72 10.74
CA PHE A 134 -8.48 -1.11 10.07
C PHE A 134 -8.98 -1.99 8.93
N PHE A 135 -8.08 -2.56 8.11
CA PHE A 135 -8.43 -3.49 7.05
C PHE A 135 -9.25 -4.68 7.58
N LEU A 136 -8.84 -5.30 8.69
CA LEU A 136 -9.61 -6.39 9.31
C LEU A 136 -10.98 -5.94 9.80
N THR A 137 -11.08 -4.72 10.34
CA THR A 137 -12.36 -4.11 10.73
C THR A 137 -13.29 -3.92 9.52
N TYR A 138 -12.73 -3.47 8.40
CA TYR A 138 -13.43 -3.38 7.12
C TYR A 138 -13.89 -4.76 6.62
N VAL A 139 -13.03 -5.79 6.66
CA VAL A 139 -13.39 -7.17 6.28
C VAL A 139 -14.57 -7.65 7.12
N GLN A 140 -14.52 -7.48 8.44
CA GLN A 140 -15.61 -7.85 9.35
C GLN A 140 -16.91 -7.13 9.00
N ARG A 141 -16.84 -5.83 8.69
CA ARG A 141 -18.02 -5.04 8.30
C ARG A 141 -18.60 -5.48 6.97
N ALA A 142 -17.76 -5.77 5.99
CA ALA A 142 -18.15 -6.25 4.67
C ALA A 142 -18.77 -7.65 4.75
N HIS A 143 -18.20 -8.54 5.56
CA HIS A 143 -18.74 -9.86 5.85
C HIS A 143 -20.14 -9.80 6.46
N ALA A 144 -20.31 -8.98 7.51
CA ALA A 144 -21.61 -8.79 8.14
C ALA A 144 -22.66 -8.22 7.17
N ALA A 145 -22.26 -7.27 6.31
CA ALA A 145 -23.12 -6.72 5.27
C ALA A 145 -23.53 -7.78 4.24
N LEU A 146 -22.61 -8.64 3.82
CA LEU A 146 -22.89 -9.74 2.90
C LEU A 146 -23.87 -10.75 3.50
N ILE A 147 -23.66 -11.17 4.75
CA ILE A 147 -24.57 -12.08 5.47
C ILE A 147 -25.98 -11.46 5.53
N LYS A 148 -26.06 -10.17 5.86
CA LYS A 148 -27.34 -9.46 5.90
C LYS A 148 -28.03 -9.41 4.53
N GLN A 149 -27.29 -9.22 3.44
CA GLN A 149 -27.85 -9.17 2.08
C GLN A 149 -28.37 -10.53 1.58
N ARG A 150 -27.76 -11.64 2.01
CA ARG A 150 -28.15 -13.00 1.59
C ARG A 150 -29.41 -13.53 2.26
N GLY A 151 -29.81 -12.96 3.40
CA GLY A 151 -31.09 -13.25 4.05
C GLY A 151 -31.20 -14.66 4.65
N LYS A 152 -32.44 -15.06 4.99
CA LYS A 152 -32.76 -16.36 5.61
C LYS A 152 -32.46 -17.60 4.74
N PRO A 153 -32.74 -17.61 3.41
CA PRO A 153 -32.52 -18.79 2.58
C PRO A 153 -31.06 -19.27 2.54
N TRP A 154 -30.12 -18.36 2.75
CA TRP A 154 -28.70 -18.71 2.81
C TRP A 154 -28.28 -19.31 4.16
N LYS A 155 -29.03 -19.06 5.24
CA LYS A 155 -28.73 -19.69 6.54
C LYS A 155 -28.98 -21.20 6.53
N GLU A 156 -29.85 -21.66 5.62
CA GLU A 156 -30.20 -23.07 5.43
C GLU A 156 -29.21 -23.81 4.53
N THR A 157 -28.45 -23.08 3.71
CA THR A 157 -27.32 -23.65 2.96
C THR A 157 -26.11 -23.71 3.89
N SER A 158 -25.59 -24.90 4.15
CA SER A 158 -24.40 -25.18 4.97
C SER A 158 -23.08 -24.58 4.44
N VAL A 159 -23.16 -23.59 3.54
CA VAL A 159 -22.04 -22.93 2.89
C VAL A 159 -21.58 -21.75 3.75
N SER A 160 -20.51 -21.96 4.52
CA SER A 160 -19.84 -20.91 5.27
C SER A 160 -19.21 -19.86 4.34
N VAL A 161 -19.44 -18.58 4.64
CA VAL A 161 -18.82 -17.46 3.94
C VAL A 161 -17.55 -17.07 4.69
N PRO A 162 -16.35 -17.10 4.07
CA PRO A 162 -15.11 -16.73 4.74
C PRO A 162 -15.14 -15.28 5.25
N GLY A 163 -14.87 -15.09 6.53
CA GLY A 163 -14.76 -13.81 7.22
C GLY A 163 -13.30 -13.41 7.49
N PRO A 164 -13.04 -12.57 8.52
CA PRO A 164 -11.69 -12.17 8.90
C PRO A 164 -10.76 -13.33 9.27
N GLU A 165 -11.30 -14.45 9.73
CA GLU A 165 -10.53 -15.66 10.06
C GLU A 165 -9.78 -16.24 8.85
N ALA A 166 -10.20 -15.92 7.63
CA ALA A 166 -9.48 -16.29 6.42
C ALA A 166 -8.09 -15.64 6.32
N PHE A 167 -7.88 -14.52 7.02
CA PHE A 167 -6.60 -13.80 7.05
C PHE A 167 -5.66 -14.31 8.16
N THR A 168 -6.12 -15.23 9.02
CA THR A 168 -5.27 -15.84 10.05
C THR A 168 -4.14 -16.64 9.42
N GLY A 169 -2.90 -16.32 9.82
CA GLY A 169 -1.68 -16.90 9.27
C GLY A 169 -1.35 -16.44 7.84
N LEU A 170 -2.14 -15.52 7.26
CA LEU A 170 -1.87 -14.88 5.97
C LEU A 170 -1.60 -15.87 4.82
N TRP A 171 -2.49 -16.85 4.66
CA TRP A 171 -2.43 -17.82 3.57
C TRP A 171 -3.21 -17.31 2.34
N PRO A 172 -2.55 -16.99 1.20
CA PRO A 172 -3.24 -16.42 0.04
C PRO A 172 -4.39 -17.28 -0.45
N PHE A 173 -4.24 -18.61 -0.50
CA PHE A 173 -5.30 -19.52 -0.93
C PHE A 173 -6.56 -19.46 -0.05
N LYS A 174 -6.46 -18.97 1.20
CA LYS A 174 -7.60 -18.77 2.10
C LYS A 174 -8.26 -17.42 1.82
N PHE A 175 -7.52 -16.33 1.97
CA PHE A 175 -8.12 -15.00 1.93
C PHE A 175 -8.43 -14.50 0.51
N THR A 176 -7.79 -15.03 -0.53
CA THR A 176 -8.16 -14.71 -1.93
C THR A 176 -9.53 -15.27 -2.31
N LYS A 177 -10.11 -16.18 -1.50
CA LYS A 177 -11.51 -16.65 -1.63
C LYS A 177 -12.53 -15.64 -1.11
N VAL A 178 -12.10 -14.60 -0.41
CA VAL A 178 -12.95 -13.53 0.12
C VAL A 178 -13.32 -12.55 -1.01
N LYS A 179 -14.13 -13.02 -1.97
CA LYS A 179 -14.43 -12.29 -3.21
C LYS A 179 -15.28 -11.03 -3.03
N TYR A 180 -15.90 -10.82 -1.87
CA TYR A 180 -16.78 -9.67 -1.63
C TYR A 180 -16.04 -8.37 -1.30
N LEU A 181 -14.73 -8.42 -1.05
CA LEU A 181 -13.92 -7.23 -0.78
C LEU A 181 -13.79 -6.32 -2.00
N SER A 182 -13.98 -6.85 -3.22
CA SER A 182 -14.19 -6.04 -4.43
C SER A 182 -13.08 -5.01 -4.71
N PHE A 183 -11.82 -5.42 -4.54
CA PHE A 183 -10.67 -4.64 -5.00
C PHE A 183 -10.73 -4.51 -6.53
N ALA A 184 -10.62 -3.28 -7.02
CA ALA A 184 -10.62 -2.96 -8.44
C ALA A 184 -9.37 -3.53 -9.12
N THR A 185 -9.47 -3.89 -10.39
CA THR A 185 -8.26 -4.21 -11.16
C THR A 185 -7.37 -2.96 -11.27
N ASP A 186 -6.05 -3.15 -11.19
CA ASP A 186 -5.04 -2.09 -11.26
C ASP A 186 -5.06 -1.06 -10.11
N PHE A 187 -5.65 -1.38 -8.95
CA PHE A 187 -5.43 -0.54 -7.76
C PHE A 187 -3.94 -0.50 -7.40
N ARG A 188 -3.49 0.63 -6.85
CA ARG A 188 -2.09 0.91 -6.54
C ARG A 188 -1.77 0.64 -5.07
N ILE A 189 -0.64 -0.01 -4.84
CA ILE A 189 -0.07 -0.18 -3.50
C ILE A 189 0.45 1.19 -3.01
N PRO A 190 0.08 1.63 -1.80
CA PRO A 190 0.58 2.87 -1.23
C PRO A 190 2.09 2.86 -0.98
N GLU A 191 2.77 3.96 -1.33
CA GLU A 191 4.22 4.14 -1.10
C GLU A 191 4.62 3.95 0.38
N LYS A 192 3.75 4.34 1.32
CA LYS A 192 3.97 4.15 2.77
C LYS A 192 4.19 2.69 3.19
N LEU A 193 3.81 1.73 2.33
CA LEU A 193 3.98 0.29 2.57
C LEU A 193 5.21 -0.28 1.85
N LEU A 194 5.86 0.48 0.97
CA LEU A 194 6.87 -0.05 0.04
C LEU A 194 8.30 0.00 0.57
N HIS A 195 8.58 0.73 1.65
CA HIS A 195 9.92 0.89 2.23
C HIS A 195 9.92 0.67 3.75
N GLY A 196 11.08 0.51 4.39
CA GLY A 196 11.22 0.30 5.83
C GLY A 196 10.97 1.58 6.68
N PRO A 197 10.89 1.48 8.01
CA PRO A 197 10.92 0.24 8.78
C PRO A 197 9.63 -0.57 8.60
N PHE A 198 9.77 -1.90 8.64
CA PHE A 198 8.70 -2.88 8.50
C PHE A 198 8.20 -3.34 9.86
N THR A 199 6.96 -2.96 10.18
CA THR A 199 6.25 -3.52 11.34
C THR A 199 5.43 -4.73 10.91
N PRO A 200 5.10 -5.66 11.83
CA PRO A 200 4.26 -6.82 11.50
C PRO A 200 2.95 -6.43 10.80
N ASP A 201 2.30 -5.35 11.24
CA ASP A 201 1.08 -4.81 10.62
C ASP A 201 1.33 -4.29 9.20
N LYS A 202 2.42 -3.56 8.98
CA LYS A 202 2.77 -3.00 7.67
C LYS A 202 3.06 -4.11 6.66
N SER A 203 3.86 -5.09 7.03
CA SER A 203 4.20 -6.24 6.19
C SER A 203 2.98 -7.12 5.92
N SER A 204 2.11 -7.30 6.92
CA SER A 204 0.83 -8.03 6.74
C SER A 204 -0.10 -7.33 5.75
N LEU A 205 -0.25 -6.00 5.88
CA LEU A 205 -1.09 -5.23 4.96
C LEU A 205 -0.51 -5.24 3.54
N LEU A 206 0.80 -5.00 3.38
CA LEU A 206 1.47 -5.05 2.09
C LEU A 206 1.23 -6.40 1.42
N TYR A 207 1.48 -7.50 2.15
CA TYR A 207 1.32 -8.85 1.65
C TYR A 207 -0.10 -9.17 1.19
N VAL A 208 -1.09 -8.78 1.98
CA VAL A 208 -2.51 -8.95 1.61
C VAL A 208 -2.83 -8.17 0.33
N LEU A 209 -2.39 -6.92 0.22
CA LEU A 209 -2.69 -6.11 -0.96
C LEU A 209 -2.00 -6.66 -2.22
N VAL A 210 -0.77 -7.17 -2.12
CA VAL A 210 -0.08 -7.84 -3.24
C VAL A 210 -0.84 -9.10 -3.66
N ALA A 211 -1.22 -9.95 -2.71
CA ALA A 211 -2.01 -11.16 -3.00
C ALA A 211 -3.41 -10.86 -3.56
N LEU A 212 -3.97 -9.68 -3.26
CA LEU A 212 -5.19 -9.16 -3.87
C LEU A 212 -4.96 -8.46 -5.23
N SER A 213 -3.78 -8.62 -5.82
CA SER A 213 -3.39 -8.08 -7.13
C SER A 213 -3.18 -6.57 -7.21
N GLY A 214 -2.75 -5.95 -6.11
CA GLY A 214 -2.30 -4.56 -6.13
C GLY A 214 -1.03 -4.39 -6.96
N THR A 215 -0.86 -3.21 -7.55
CA THR A 215 0.23 -2.91 -8.50
C THR A 215 1.04 -1.69 -8.06
N LEU A 216 2.25 -1.55 -8.61
CA LEU A 216 3.04 -0.34 -8.46
C LEU A 216 2.66 0.70 -9.53
N ASP A 217 2.69 1.96 -9.15
CA ASP A 217 2.62 3.07 -10.10
C ASP A 217 4.04 3.44 -10.56
N TRP A 218 4.41 3.02 -11.76
CA TRP A 218 5.74 3.27 -12.34
C TRP A 218 5.80 4.58 -13.15
N GLU A 219 4.66 5.05 -13.63
CA GLU A 219 4.59 6.20 -14.54
C GLU A 219 4.21 7.48 -13.79
N GLY A 220 3.31 7.37 -12.80
CA GLY A 220 2.77 8.51 -12.08
C GLY A 220 3.45 8.83 -10.75
N SER A 221 4.37 7.97 -10.27
CA SER A 221 4.97 8.14 -8.93
C SER A 221 6.37 7.51 -8.82
N LEU A 222 7.00 7.66 -7.65
CA LEU A 222 8.29 7.06 -7.32
C LEU A 222 8.15 5.66 -6.71
N ALA A 223 6.95 5.06 -6.71
CA ALA A 223 6.65 3.79 -6.04
C ALA A 223 7.57 2.66 -6.49
N GLY A 224 7.97 2.64 -7.77
CA GLY A 224 8.91 1.68 -8.31
C GLY A 224 10.30 1.74 -7.65
N GLU A 225 10.88 2.93 -7.56
CA GLU A 225 12.19 3.14 -6.92
C GLU A 225 12.12 2.93 -5.41
N ILE A 226 11.04 3.41 -4.77
CA ILE A 226 10.79 3.19 -3.34
C ILE A 226 10.68 1.68 -3.04
N ALA A 227 10.06 0.89 -3.93
CA ALA A 227 9.97 -0.56 -3.75
C ALA A 227 11.32 -1.28 -3.91
N LYS A 228 12.23 -0.79 -4.76
CA LYS A 228 13.59 -1.33 -4.88
C LYS A 228 14.40 -1.06 -3.62
N GLU A 229 14.39 0.17 -3.13
CA GLU A 229 15.04 0.54 -1.88
C GLU A 229 14.44 -0.23 -0.69
N GLY A 230 13.11 -0.30 -0.66
CA GLY A 230 12.39 -1.03 0.36
C GLY A 230 12.62 -2.54 0.37
N LEU A 231 12.95 -3.14 -0.77
CA LEU A 231 13.36 -4.54 -0.81
C LEU A 231 14.69 -4.71 -0.07
N ASN A 232 15.63 -3.78 -0.24
CA ASN A 232 16.88 -3.78 0.52
C ASN A 232 16.61 -3.55 2.02
N ASP A 233 15.68 -2.66 2.38
CA ASP A 233 15.25 -2.47 3.78
C ASP A 233 14.69 -3.77 4.36
N ALA A 234 13.80 -4.45 3.64
CA ALA A 234 13.19 -5.70 4.08
C ALA A 234 14.23 -6.81 4.28
N ILE A 235 15.23 -6.90 3.40
CA ILE A 235 16.34 -7.84 3.53
C ILE A 235 17.17 -7.53 4.78
N ARG A 236 17.53 -6.26 5.01
CA ARG A 236 18.31 -5.85 6.20
C ARG A 236 17.55 -6.15 7.50
N GLU A 237 16.25 -5.91 7.51
CA GLU A 237 15.36 -6.15 8.65
C GLU A 237 14.97 -7.62 8.81
N ARG A 238 15.32 -8.49 7.83
CA ARG A 238 14.93 -9.91 7.77
C ARG A 238 13.41 -10.10 7.82
N ASP A 239 12.65 -9.17 7.26
CA ASP A 239 11.20 -9.29 7.13
C ASP A 239 10.86 -10.09 5.87
N GLU A 240 10.77 -11.41 6.02
CA GLU A 240 10.46 -12.33 4.93
C GLU A 240 9.17 -11.96 4.19
N ARG A 241 8.17 -11.42 4.89
CA ARG A 241 6.87 -11.10 4.30
C ARG A 241 6.93 -9.85 3.43
N ALA A 242 7.69 -8.85 3.84
CA ALA A 242 7.99 -7.69 3.02
C ALA A 242 8.83 -8.10 1.79
N VAL A 243 9.86 -8.94 1.98
CA VAL A 243 10.66 -9.48 0.87
C VAL A 243 9.77 -10.23 -0.14
N ALA A 244 8.92 -11.15 0.32
CA ALA A 244 7.99 -11.89 -0.53
C ALA A 244 7.11 -10.96 -1.37
N SER A 245 6.58 -9.91 -0.74
CA SER A 245 5.69 -8.93 -1.36
C SER A 245 6.41 -8.08 -2.40
N LEU A 246 7.57 -7.51 -2.03
CA LEU A 246 8.33 -6.59 -2.89
C LEU A 246 9.01 -7.33 -4.04
N SER A 247 9.56 -8.52 -3.78
CA SER A 247 10.11 -9.39 -4.84
C SER A 247 9.06 -9.72 -5.90
N THR A 248 7.82 -9.95 -5.46
CA THR A 248 6.69 -10.21 -6.35
C THR A 248 6.27 -8.97 -7.15
N LEU A 249 6.16 -7.81 -6.50
CA LEU A 249 5.80 -6.55 -7.18
C LEU A 249 6.84 -6.14 -8.23
N LEU A 250 8.13 -6.18 -7.86
CA LEU A 250 9.25 -5.92 -8.76
C LEU A 250 9.34 -7.00 -9.84
N GLY A 251 9.07 -8.26 -9.47
CA GLY A 251 9.06 -9.39 -10.38
C GLY A 251 8.05 -9.20 -11.52
N ILE A 252 6.81 -8.85 -11.20
CA ILE A 252 5.77 -8.55 -12.20
C ILE A 252 6.16 -7.36 -13.08
N ALA A 253 6.80 -6.35 -12.50
CA ALA A 253 7.31 -5.20 -13.23
C ALA A 253 8.59 -5.48 -14.01
N ARG A 254 9.16 -6.69 -13.92
CA ARG A 254 10.45 -7.08 -14.53
C ARG A 254 11.62 -6.23 -14.04
N ALA A 255 11.57 -5.80 -12.78
CA ALA A 255 12.52 -4.90 -12.14
C ALA A 255 13.46 -5.60 -11.12
N VAL A 256 13.37 -6.92 -10.97
CA VAL A 256 14.35 -7.72 -10.19
C VAL A 256 15.63 -7.85 -11.02
N THR A 257 16.77 -7.55 -10.40
CA THR A 257 18.10 -7.50 -11.06
C THR A 257 19.13 -8.32 -10.29
N THR A 258 20.30 -8.54 -10.89
CA THR A 258 21.46 -9.18 -10.24
C THR A 258 21.88 -8.46 -8.95
N GLU A 259 21.74 -7.13 -8.88
CA GLU A 259 22.08 -6.35 -7.69
C GLU A 259 21.21 -6.73 -6.48
N HIS A 260 19.92 -6.96 -6.68
CA HIS A 260 19.03 -7.41 -5.61
C HIS A 260 19.44 -8.80 -5.08
N LEU A 261 19.86 -9.71 -5.98
CA LEU A 261 20.36 -11.03 -5.59
C LEU A 261 21.68 -10.92 -4.82
N ARG A 262 22.62 -10.10 -5.31
CA ARG A 262 23.89 -9.82 -4.62
C ARG A 262 23.64 -9.22 -3.24
N PHE A 263 22.72 -8.27 -3.13
CA PHE A 263 22.38 -7.65 -1.85
C PHE A 263 21.84 -8.69 -0.85
N ALA A 264 20.90 -9.55 -1.26
CA ALA A 264 20.37 -10.60 -0.39
C ALA A 264 21.42 -11.62 0.07
N VAL A 265 22.34 -11.99 -0.82
CA VAL A 265 23.37 -13.01 -0.53
C VAL A 265 24.53 -12.43 0.26
N VAL A 266 25.12 -11.34 -0.21
CA VAL A 266 26.36 -10.78 0.33
C VAL A 266 26.09 -9.94 1.58
N GLU A 267 25.16 -8.98 1.48
CA GLU A 267 24.85 -8.05 2.58
C GLU A 267 23.79 -8.64 3.53
N GLY A 268 22.78 -9.32 2.98
CA GLY A 268 21.69 -9.97 3.72
C GLY A 268 22.08 -11.29 4.39
N GLY A 269 23.28 -11.81 4.11
CA GLY A 269 23.78 -13.04 4.71
C GLY A 269 23.16 -14.32 4.17
N CYS A 270 22.52 -14.27 2.99
CA CYS A 270 21.94 -15.42 2.29
C CYS A 270 20.96 -16.21 3.17
N GLU A 271 20.00 -15.52 3.79
CA GLU A 271 18.90 -16.19 4.50
C GLU A 271 18.06 -17.00 3.49
N ALA A 272 17.76 -18.25 3.83
CA ALA A 272 17.21 -19.23 2.90
C ALA A 272 15.85 -18.80 2.35
N ASN A 273 14.93 -18.34 3.19
CA ASN A 273 13.59 -17.96 2.76
C ASN A 273 13.60 -16.65 1.94
N VAL A 274 14.37 -15.65 2.36
CA VAL A 274 14.58 -14.39 1.64
C VAL A 274 15.15 -14.67 0.25
N THR A 275 16.19 -15.49 0.18
CA THR A 275 16.85 -15.86 -1.09
C THR A 275 15.91 -16.67 -1.97
N ARG A 276 15.11 -17.57 -1.38
CA ARG A 276 14.08 -18.35 -2.07
C ARG A 276 13.03 -17.44 -2.72
N HIS A 277 12.47 -16.47 -1.99
CA HIS A 277 11.49 -15.53 -2.57
C HIS A 277 12.06 -14.75 -3.75
N LEU A 278 13.30 -14.28 -3.64
CA LEU A 278 13.96 -13.53 -4.71
C LEU A 278 14.28 -14.40 -5.93
N LEU A 279 14.90 -15.56 -5.73
CA LEU A 279 15.28 -16.46 -6.82
C LEU A 279 14.06 -17.05 -7.51
N PHE A 280 13.00 -17.35 -6.77
CA PHE A 280 11.74 -17.83 -7.34
C PHE A 280 11.09 -16.79 -8.26
N ASN A 281 11.23 -15.50 -7.95
CA ASN A 281 10.84 -14.42 -8.84
C ASN A 281 11.81 -14.25 -10.02
N ALA A 282 13.12 -14.31 -9.77
CA ALA A 282 14.16 -14.13 -10.76
C ALA A 282 14.13 -15.19 -11.87
N GLN A 283 13.90 -16.48 -11.53
CA GLN A 283 13.85 -17.56 -12.52
C GLN A 283 12.76 -17.35 -13.58
N ILE A 284 11.62 -16.74 -13.21
CA ILE A 284 10.51 -16.46 -14.12
C ILE A 284 10.94 -15.43 -15.18
N LEU A 285 11.80 -14.50 -14.78
CA LEU A 285 12.29 -13.42 -15.62
C LEU A 285 13.52 -13.82 -16.44
N TYR A 286 14.34 -14.74 -15.91
CA TYR A 286 15.66 -15.06 -16.43
C TYR A 286 15.67 -15.36 -17.94
N GLY A 287 14.78 -16.21 -18.42
CA GLY A 287 14.72 -16.58 -19.84
C GLY A 287 14.31 -15.45 -20.81
N GLY A 288 13.88 -14.30 -20.30
CA GLY A 288 13.48 -13.13 -21.11
C GLY A 288 14.20 -11.83 -20.76
N SER A 289 15.12 -11.85 -19.81
CA SER A 289 15.88 -10.67 -19.36
C SER A 289 17.30 -10.69 -19.96
N PRO A 290 17.86 -9.53 -20.33
CA PRO A 290 19.27 -9.45 -20.72
C PRO A 290 20.18 -9.87 -19.56
N THR A 291 21.27 -10.57 -19.86
CA THR A 291 22.27 -11.00 -18.86
C THR A 291 22.84 -9.83 -18.06
N GLU A 292 23.00 -8.66 -18.67
CA GLU A 292 23.44 -7.43 -17.98
C GLU A 292 22.48 -6.97 -16.87
N THR A 293 21.18 -7.31 -16.99
CA THR A 293 20.16 -6.94 -16.00
C THR A 293 19.99 -8.01 -14.93
N LEU A 294 19.96 -9.28 -15.35
CA LEU A 294 19.74 -10.42 -14.46
C LEU A 294 20.61 -11.61 -14.89
N ASP A 295 21.62 -11.90 -14.08
CA ASP A 295 22.59 -12.98 -14.30
C ASP A 295 22.58 -13.93 -13.10
N LEU A 296 22.08 -15.16 -13.30
CA LEU A 296 22.13 -16.22 -12.30
C LEU A 296 23.48 -16.94 -12.27
N HIS A 297 24.37 -16.63 -13.22
CA HIS A 297 25.77 -17.08 -13.26
C HIS A 297 26.75 -16.01 -12.79
N ASP A 298 26.24 -14.99 -12.11
CA ASP A 298 27.02 -13.87 -11.62
C ASP A 298 28.24 -14.33 -10.80
N PRO A 299 29.48 -13.96 -11.19
CA PRO A 299 30.68 -14.46 -10.52
C PRO A 299 30.77 -14.12 -9.04
N VAL A 300 30.15 -13.01 -8.60
CA VAL A 300 30.17 -12.62 -7.18
C VAL A 300 29.31 -13.57 -6.36
N LEU A 301 28.11 -13.92 -6.83
CA LEU A 301 27.22 -14.88 -6.17
C LEU A 301 27.88 -16.27 -6.05
N TRP A 302 28.46 -16.75 -7.16
CA TRP A 302 29.08 -18.07 -7.18
C TRP A 302 30.36 -18.15 -6.34
N ARG A 303 31.20 -17.10 -6.36
CA ARG A 303 32.38 -17.03 -5.49
C ARG A 303 31.99 -17.01 -4.02
N TRP A 304 30.98 -16.21 -3.64
CA TRP A 304 30.48 -16.19 -2.27
C TRP A 304 30.03 -17.59 -1.83
N ALA A 305 29.30 -18.30 -2.70
CA ALA A 305 28.84 -19.65 -2.41
C ALA A 305 30.00 -20.66 -2.29
N ASP A 306 31.02 -20.55 -3.15
CA ASP A 306 32.25 -21.37 -3.10
C ASP A 306 33.06 -21.13 -1.82
N GLU A 307 33.15 -19.88 -1.36
CA GLU A 307 33.82 -19.50 -0.11
C GLU A 307 33.10 -20.11 1.10
N ARG A 308 31.78 -19.94 1.20
CA ARG A 308 30.98 -20.51 2.28
C ARG A 308 31.01 -22.04 2.30
N GLN A 309 30.94 -22.67 1.13
CA GLN A 309 31.04 -24.12 1.04
C GLN A 309 32.41 -24.63 1.54
N ARG A 310 33.50 -23.90 1.28
CA ARG A 310 34.84 -24.26 1.81
C ARG A 310 34.94 -24.09 3.33
N GLU A 311 34.14 -23.21 3.90
CA GLU A 311 34.00 -23.00 5.35
C GLU A 311 33.03 -24.01 6.01
N ASP A 312 32.55 -25.01 5.28
CA ASP A 312 31.53 -25.98 5.72
C ASP A 312 30.19 -25.32 6.13
N ASP A 313 29.89 -24.15 5.55
CA ASP A 313 28.61 -23.46 5.72
C ASP A 313 27.59 -23.96 4.67
N GLU A 314 26.53 -24.60 5.15
CA GLU A 314 25.45 -25.17 4.34
C GLU A 314 24.80 -24.14 3.39
N ARG A 315 24.85 -22.84 3.73
CA ARG A 315 24.31 -21.77 2.88
C ARG A 315 24.99 -21.71 1.52
N GLY A 316 26.29 -21.99 1.45
CA GLY A 316 27.03 -22.01 0.18
C GLY A 316 26.52 -23.11 -0.76
N THR A 317 26.34 -24.32 -0.21
CA THR A 317 25.79 -25.47 -0.94
C THR A 317 24.34 -25.24 -1.36
N SER A 318 23.51 -24.72 -0.45
CA SER A 318 22.10 -24.41 -0.70
C SER A 318 21.95 -23.33 -1.79
N LEU A 319 22.69 -22.23 -1.71
CA LEU A 319 22.65 -21.16 -2.71
C LEU A 319 23.03 -21.67 -4.11
N LYS A 320 24.09 -22.46 -4.23
CA LYS A 320 24.48 -23.10 -5.50
C LYS A 320 23.36 -23.95 -6.07
N MET A 321 22.69 -24.73 -5.23
CA MET A 321 21.57 -25.57 -5.66
C MET A 321 20.43 -24.69 -6.18
N MET A 322 20.03 -23.66 -5.43
CA MET A 322 18.97 -22.74 -5.82
C MET A 322 19.30 -22.00 -7.12
N LEU A 323 20.52 -21.48 -7.30
CA LEU A 323 20.94 -20.80 -8.53
C LEU A 323 20.89 -21.74 -9.75
N ARG A 324 21.34 -22.99 -9.61
CA ARG A 324 21.26 -24.00 -10.68
C ARG A 324 19.82 -24.31 -11.05
N LYS A 325 18.95 -24.55 -10.07
CA LYS A 325 17.53 -24.82 -10.31
C LYS A 325 16.85 -23.61 -10.96
N ALA A 326 17.09 -22.41 -10.44
CA ALA A 326 16.53 -21.16 -10.96
C ALA A 326 16.97 -20.90 -12.42
N SER A 327 18.24 -21.16 -12.77
CA SER A 327 18.74 -20.98 -14.16
C SER A 327 18.04 -21.88 -15.19
N LYS A 328 17.47 -23.00 -14.75
CA LYS A 328 16.71 -23.96 -15.57
C LYS A 328 15.19 -23.78 -15.45
N PHE A 329 14.75 -22.79 -14.68
CA PHE A 329 13.34 -22.60 -14.30
C PHE A 329 12.74 -23.83 -13.58
N ASP A 330 13.57 -24.54 -12.82
CA ASP A 330 13.25 -25.78 -12.09
C ASP A 330 13.18 -25.56 -10.56
N MET A 331 13.25 -24.31 -10.09
CA MET A 331 13.20 -24.04 -8.66
C MET A 331 11.76 -24.08 -8.16
N GLU A 332 11.44 -25.10 -7.37
CA GLU A 332 10.19 -25.16 -6.64
C GLU A 332 10.20 -24.18 -5.47
N PHE A 333 9.02 -23.68 -5.08
CA PHE A 333 8.95 -22.76 -3.95
C PHE A 333 9.13 -23.51 -2.62
N TYR A 334 8.46 -24.65 -2.47
CA TYR A 334 8.65 -25.55 -1.34
C TYR A 334 9.50 -26.72 -1.79
N GLU A 335 10.50 -27.12 -1.00
CA GLU A 335 11.39 -28.21 -1.37
C GLU A 335 10.78 -29.59 -1.07
N ASP A 336 11.20 -30.62 -1.82
CA ASP A 336 10.77 -32.00 -1.60
C ASP A 336 11.09 -32.46 -0.16
N GLY A 337 10.05 -32.85 0.58
CA GLY A 337 10.18 -33.30 1.98
C GLY A 337 10.06 -32.18 3.02
N GLU A 338 9.89 -30.92 2.61
CA GLU A 338 9.69 -29.78 3.52
C GLU A 338 8.26 -29.82 4.10
N THR A 339 8.14 -30.36 5.32
CA THR A 339 6.84 -30.57 5.99
C THR A 339 6.40 -29.40 6.87
N ASP A 340 7.32 -28.52 7.24
CA ASP A 340 7.03 -27.30 8.01
C ASP A 340 6.74 -26.10 7.10
N TRP A 341 5.85 -26.30 6.14
CA TRP A 341 5.40 -25.22 5.26
C TRP A 341 4.81 -24.02 6.03
N LYS A 342 4.44 -24.20 7.30
CA LYS A 342 3.84 -23.16 8.16
C LYS A 342 4.84 -22.11 8.64
N SER A 343 6.13 -22.42 8.68
CA SER A 343 7.17 -21.47 9.08
C SER A 343 7.67 -20.59 7.92
N ILE A 344 7.30 -20.94 6.68
CA ILE A 344 7.68 -20.21 5.46
C ILE A 344 6.54 -19.28 5.07
N VAL A 345 6.84 -18.03 4.76
CA VAL A 345 5.87 -17.10 4.21
C VAL A 345 5.48 -17.59 2.82
N PRO A 346 4.17 -17.84 2.55
CA PRO A 346 3.77 -18.37 1.26
C PRO A 346 4.03 -17.38 0.13
N PHE A 347 4.22 -17.89 -1.08
CA PHE A 347 4.28 -17.04 -2.26
C PHE A 347 2.96 -16.23 -2.42
N PRO A 348 2.99 -14.89 -2.54
CA PRO A 348 1.79 -14.05 -2.47
C PRO A 348 0.70 -14.37 -3.50
N TYR A 349 1.08 -14.79 -4.72
CA TYR A 349 0.13 -15.26 -5.72
C TYR A 349 -0.09 -16.76 -5.58
N SER A 350 -0.93 -17.17 -4.64
CA SER A 350 -1.46 -18.54 -4.55
C SER A 350 -3.00 -18.49 -4.50
N GLY A 351 -3.66 -19.34 -5.28
CA GLY A 351 -5.12 -19.34 -5.45
C GLY A 351 -5.63 -20.57 -6.21
N GLU A 352 -6.91 -20.56 -6.59
CA GLU A 352 -7.57 -21.74 -7.22
C GLU A 352 -6.93 -22.21 -8.52
N LYS A 353 -6.19 -21.34 -9.22
CA LYS A 353 -5.57 -21.64 -10.52
C LYS A 353 -4.06 -21.88 -10.46
N PHE A 354 -3.45 -21.59 -9.31
CA PHE A 354 -2.01 -21.76 -9.11
C PHE A 354 -1.76 -21.96 -7.63
N ASP A 355 -1.15 -23.08 -7.28
CA ASP A 355 -0.74 -23.39 -5.92
C ASP A 355 0.77 -23.60 -5.92
N ALA A 356 1.50 -22.72 -5.23
CA ALA A 356 2.97 -22.84 -5.15
C ALA A 356 3.44 -24.14 -4.48
N ARG A 357 2.54 -24.89 -3.83
CA ARG A 357 2.79 -26.20 -3.20
C ARG A 357 2.73 -27.37 -4.16
N THR A 358 2.18 -27.18 -5.36
CA THR A 358 2.16 -28.23 -6.37
C THR A 358 3.46 -28.21 -7.16
N GLY A 359 3.95 -29.40 -7.55
CA GLY A 359 5.19 -29.54 -8.32
C GLY A 359 5.20 -28.72 -9.61
N PHE A 360 6.40 -28.36 -10.06
CA PHE A 360 6.62 -27.36 -11.08
C PHE A 360 6.55 -27.91 -12.51
N ASP A 361 5.37 -28.41 -12.89
CA ASP A 361 5.13 -28.94 -14.23
C ASP A 361 5.12 -27.86 -15.33
N ARG A 362 5.11 -28.30 -16.60
CA ARG A 362 5.11 -27.40 -17.76
C ARG A 362 3.93 -26.43 -17.78
N ILE A 363 2.77 -26.84 -17.29
CA ILE A 363 1.55 -26.01 -17.28
C ILE A 363 1.68 -24.92 -16.22
N VAL A 364 2.15 -25.27 -15.03
CA VAL A 364 2.40 -24.34 -13.92
C VAL A 364 3.40 -23.27 -14.32
N ARG A 365 4.51 -23.65 -14.97
CA ARG A 365 5.52 -22.71 -15.51
C ARG A 365 4.95 -21.72 -16.51
N GLU A 366 4.14 -22.22 -17.45
CA GLU A 366 3.49 -21.37 -18.46
C GLU A 366 2.47 -20.43 -17.81
N LEU A 367 1.70 -20.90 -16.82
CA LEU A 367 0.76 -20.06 -16.06
C LEU A 367 1.48 -18.95 -15.30
N LEU A 368 2.58 -19.27 -14.62
CA LEU A 368 3.38 -18.29 -13.87
C LEU A 368 4.05 -17.28 -14.81
N THR A 369 4.59 -17.74 -15.93
CA THR A 369 5.13 -16.86 -16.98
C THR A 369 4.05 -15.94 -17.55
N ARG A 370 2.84 -16.46 -17.79
CA ARG A 370 1.69 -15.65 -18.23
C ARG A 370 1.23 -14.68 -17.16
N LEU A 371 1.30 -15.04 -15.87
CA LEU A 371 1.01 -14.15 -14.76
C LEU A 371 1.94 -12.92 -14.85
N TYR A 372 3.24 -13.14 -14.99
CA TYR A 372 4.24 -12.06 -15.02
C TYR A 372 4.17 -11.26 -16.33
N ARG A 373 4.02 -11.93 -17.48
CA ARG A 373 3.91 -11.26 -18.80
C ARG A 373 2.62 -10.46 -18.99
N ASN A 374 1.51 -10.88 -18.38
CA ASN A 374 0.23 -10.17 -18.48
C ASN A 374 -0.06 -9.29 -17.25
N HIS A 375 0.92 -8.95 -16.42
CA HIS A 375 0.76 -8.12 -15.21
C HIS A 375 -0.26 -8.65 -14.18
N GLY A 376 -0.44 -9.97 -14.05
CA GLY A 376 -1.52 -10.56 -13.24
C GLY A 376 -2.93 -10.32 -13.81
N ARG A 377 -3.08 -9.58 -14.92
CA ARG A 377 -4.36 -9.07 -15.45
C ARG A 377 -5.28 -10.13 -16.06
N LYS A 378 -4.79 -11.34 -16.36
CA LYS A 378 -5.54 -12.29 -17.21
C LYS A 378 -5.83 -13.67 -16.63
N ILE A 379 -5.22 -14.09 -15.51
CA ILE A 379 -5.47 -15.45 -15.01
C ILE A 379 -6.87 -15.59 -14.39
N THR A 380 -7.60 -14.51 -14.12
CA THR A 380 -8.99 -14.55 -13.63
C THR A 380 -10.08 -14.63 -14.71
N ARG A 381 -9.78 -14.45 -16.01
CA ARG A 381 -10.80 -14.62 -17.05
C ARG A 381 -11.03 -16.10 -17.37
N THR A 382 -12.26 -16.57 -17.16
CA THR A 382 -12.84 -17.72 -17.86
C THR A 382 -12.83 -17.41 -19.36
N ARG A 383 -12.55 -18.41 -20.21
CA ARG A 383 -12.61 -18.32 -21.68
C ARG A 383 -13.84 -17.50 -22.12
N PRO A 384 -13.73 -16.58 -23.09
CA PRO A 384 -14.88 -16.22 -23.89
C PRO A 384 -15.28 -17.47 -24.69
N ASP A 385 -16.55 -17.82 -24.63
CA ASP A 385 -17.13 -18.82 -25.52
C ASP A 385 -16.75 -18.46 -26.96
N LEU A 386 -16.19 -19.45 -27.66
CA LEU A 386 -16.06 -19.42 -29.11
C LEU A 386 -17.49 -19.42 -29.65
N GLY A 387 -17.93 -18.24 -30.10
CA GLY A 387 -19.00 -18.10 -31.09
C GLY A 387 -18.42 -18.31 -32.48
#